data_AF-A0A953KJW8-F1
#
_entry.id   AF-A0A953KJW8-F1
#
_cell.length_a   1.000
_cell.length_b   1.000
_cell.length_c   1.000
_cell.angle_alpha   90.00
_cell.angle_beta   90.00
_cell.angle_gamma   90.00
#
_symmetry.space_group_name_H-M   'P 1'
#
loop_
_entity.id
_entity.type
_entity.pdbx_description
1 polymer ?
#
loop_
_entity_poly.entity_id
_entity_poly.type
_entity_poly.pdbx_seq_one_letter_code
_entity_poly.pdbx_strand_id
1 'polypeptide(L)'
;MEKKKKFLPKAEYPGGMKAMSAFIDHQMLYPESALRDRVEGMVSLRLTINYLGHVEEVQVLKSLQSDCDEEAVRLGKLLIFHVAKVRDVKIRCYQNINIHFRLPAHKAAQLVLNYEITTENQVQEQAPGVYHYRIELK
;
A
#
# COMPACT_ATOMS: atom_id res chain seq x y z
N MET A 1 40.36 31.41 -10.69
CA MET A 1 39.85 30.20 -11.36
C MET A 1 39.08 29.38 -10.34
N GLU A 2 37.75 29.55 -10.25
CA GLU A 2 36.91 28.73 -9.39
C GLU A 2 36.92 27.29 -9.89
N LYS A 3 37.51 26.39 -9.09
CA LYS A 3 37.42 24.96 -9.34
C LYS A 3 35.95 24.58 -9.19
N LYS A 4 35.22 24.43 -10.31
CA LYS A 4 33.86 23.89 -10.32
C LYS A 4 33.87 22.60 -9.49
N LYS A 5 33.19 22.62 -8.33
CA LYS A 5 33.00 21.44 -7.47
C LYS A 5 32.42 20.36 -8.36
N LYS A 6 33.22 19.35 -8.70
CA LYS A 6 32.76 18.18 -9.44
C LYS A 6 31.81 17.43 -8.52
N PHE A 7 30.52 17.69 -8.67
CA PHE A 7 29.50 16.92 -7.99
C PHE A 7 29.57 15.49 -8.50
N LEU A 8 29.70 14.54 -7.57
CA LEU A 8 29.48 13.13 -7.87
C LEU A 8 28.05 13.01 -8.44
N PRO A 9 27.85 12.21 -9.49
CA PRO A 9 26.53 12.03 -10.08
C PRO A 9 25.61 11.41 -9.03
N LYS A 10 24.43 12.00 -8.89
CA LYS A 10 23.38 11.45 -8.04
C LYS A 10 22.59 10.43 -8.86
N ALA A 11 22.13 9.38 -8.19
CA ALA A 11 21.15 8.46 -8.77
C ALA A 11 19.77 9.11 -8.67
N GLU A 12 19.06 9.20 -9.78
CA GLU A 12 17.72 9.78 -9.84
C GLU A 12 16.75 8.72 -10.33
N TYR A 13 15.62 8.53 -9.65
CA TYR A 13 14.59 7.62 -10.13
C TYR A 13 13.94 8.19 -11.41
N PRO A 14 13.65 7.39 -12.44
CA PRO A 14 12.95 7.87 -13.63
C PRO A 14 11.59 8.47 -13.26
N GLY A 15 11.36 9.72 -13.62
CA GLY A 15 10.16 10.47 -13.20
C GLY A 15 10.25 11.12 -11.80
N GLY A 16 11.41 11.04 -11.16
CA GLY A 16 11.70 11.69 -9.88
C GLY A 16 11.06 11.01 -8.67
N MET A 17 11.11 11.70 -7.52
CA MET A 17 10.66 11.13 -6.24
C MET A 17 9.15 10.82 -6.21
N LYS A 18 8.33 11.60 -6.92
CA LYS A 18 6.87 11.38 -6.97
C LYS A 18 6.54 10.07 -7.70
N ALA A 19 7.18 9.81 -8.84
CA ALA A 19 7.01 8.55 -9.57
C ALA A 19 7.49 7.35 -8.74
N MET A 20 8.61 7.52 -8.02
CA MET A 20 9.12 6.49 -7.11
C MET A 20 8.12 6.15 -6.00
N SER A 21 7.54 7.16 -5.34
CA SER A 21 6.53 6.95 -4.31
C SER A 21 5.30 6.25 -4.87
N ALA A 22 4.79 6.71 -6.03
CA ALA A 22 3.62 6.08 -6.66
C ALA A 22 3.89 4.62 -7.06
N PHE A 23 5.10 4.32 -7.56
CA PHE A 23 5.50 2.95 -7.87
C PHE A 23 5.54 2.07 -6.62
N ILE A 24 6.13 2.58 -5.54
CA ILE A 24 6.16 1.90 -4.24
C ILE A 24 4.74 1.63 -3.77
N ASP A 25 3.88 2.65 -3.73
CA ASP A 25 2.49 2.53 -3.27
C ASP A 25 1.69 1.51 -4.10
N HIS A 26 1.93 1.43 -5.41
CA HIS A 26 1.25 0.50 -6.30
C HIS A 26 1.77 -0.95 -6.19
N GLN A 27 3.07 -1.12 -5.93
CA GLN A 27 3.69 -2.44 -5.85
C GLN A 27 3.75 -2.99 -4.42
N MET A 28 3.48 -2.16 -3.41
CA MET A 28 3.53 -2.53 -2.01
C MET A 28 2.43 -3.53 -1.67
N LEU A 29 2.84 -4.66 -1.09
CA LEU A 29 1.97 -5.68 -0.55
C LEU A 29 2.03 -5.59 0.96
N TYR A 30 0.92 -5.18 1.58
CA TYR A 30 0.87 -5.08 3.03
C TYR A 30 0.87 -6.47 3.68
N PRO A 31 1.84 -6.82 4.53
CA PRO A 31 1.89 -8.14 5.16
C PRO A 31 0.66 -8.41 6.04
N GLU A 32 0.10 -9.62 5.99
CA GLU A 32 -1.08 -9.97 6.78
C GLU A 32 -0.86 -9.86 8.30
N SER A 33 0.34 -10.21 8.77
CA SER A 33 0.75 -10.03 10.16
C SER A 33 0.64 -8.57 10.60
N ALA A 34 1.23 -7.65 9.82
CA ALA A 34 1.18 -6.22 10.08
C ALA A 34 -0.25 -5.65 9.99
N LEU A 35 -1.10 -6.21 9.12
CA LEU A 35 -2.54 -5.85 9.06
C LEU A 35 -3.29 -6.28 10.32
N ARG A 36 -3.08 -7.52 10.79
CA ARG A 36 -3.73 -8.05 12.01
C ARG A 36 -3.33 -7.24 13.24
N ASP A 37 -2.05 -6.93 13.35
CA ASP A 37 -1.47 -6.20 14.48
C ASP A 37 -1.67 -4.69 14.37
N ARG A 38 -2.26 -4.22 13.26
CA ARG A 38 -2.50 -2.81 12.95
C ARG A 38 -1.24 -1.94 13.08
N VAL A 39 -0.11 -2.47 12.62
CA VAL A 39 1.20 -1.82 12.74
C VAL A 39 1.39 -0.82 11.62
N GLU A 40 1.61 0.44 11.96
CA GLU A 40 1.94 1.53 11.04
C GLU A 40 3.34 2.07 11.31
N GLY A 41 3.98 2.63 10.29
CA GLY A 41 5.25 3.32 10.49
C GLY A 41 6.03 3.56 9.21
N MET A 42 7.35 3.62 9.37
CA MET A 42 8.27 3.75 8.25
C MET A 42 9.45 2.80 8.40
N VAL A 43 9.85 2.20 7.29
CA VAL A 43 11.09 1.45 7.16
C VAL A 43 12.08 2.31 6.38
N SER A 44 13.25 2.54 6.95
CA SER A 44 14.33 3.30 6.28
C SER A 44 15.33 2.33 5.70
N LEU A 45 15.60 2.46 4.41
CA LEU A 45 16.55 1.62 3.67
C LEU A 45 17.70 2.46 3.13
N ARG A 46 18.87 1.84 3.05
CA ARG A 46 20.01 2.28 2.26
C ARG A 46 20.19 1.34 1.08
N LEU A 47 20.13 1.91 -0.12
CA LEU A 47 20.33 1.22 -1.38
C LEU A 47 21.75 1.48 -1.89
N THR A 48 22.40 0.42 -2.37
CA THR A 48 23.64 0.47 -3.12
C THR A 48 23.32 0.31 -4.59
N ILE A 49 23.51 1.37 -5.38
CA ILE A 49 23.14 1.45 -6.79
C ILE A 49 24.40 1.41 -7.65
N ASN A 50 24.41 0.52 -8.65
CA ASN A 50 25.50 0.38 -9.59
C ASN A 50 25.49 1.48 -10.68
N TYR A 51 26.57 1.61 -11.45
CA TYR A 51 26.70 2.56 -12.57
C TYR A 51 25.65 2.35 -13.68
N LEU A 52 25.00 1.17 -13.72
CA LEU A 52 23.90 0.85 -14.63
C LEU A 52 22.52 1.27 -14.09
N GLY A 53 22.42 1.66 -12.82
CA GLY A 53 21.14 2.03 -12.21
C GLY A 53 20.41 0.92 -11.46
N HIS A 54 20.96 -0.30 -11.47
CA HIS A 54 20.41 -1.42 -10.70
C HIS A 54 20.86 -1.37 -9.23
N VAL A 55 19.97 -1.82 -8.34
CA VAL A 55 20.27 -1.97 -6.92
C VAL A 55 21.01 -3.29 -6.69
N GLU A 56 22.24 -3.22 -6.19
CA GLU A 56 23.07 -4.39 -5.85
C GLU A 56 22.79 -4.88 -4.43
N GLU A 57 22.61 -3.95 -3.50
CA GLU A 57 22.47 -4.25 -2.07
C GLU A 57 21.43 -3.34 -1.43
N VAL A 58 20.69 -3.89 -0.46
CA VAL A 58 19.69 -3.19 0.33
C VAL A 58 19.98 -3.44 1.79
N GLN A 59 20.25 -2.37 2.54
CA GLN A 59 20.48 -2.41 3.98
C GLN A 59 19.32 -1.73 4.71
N VAL A 60 18.72 -2.41 5.69
CA VAL A 60 17.70 -1.80 6.56
C VAL A 60 18.41 -0.96 7.62
N LEU A 61 18.13 0.34 7.64
CA LEU A 61 18.67 1.29 8.62
C LEU A 61 17.75 1.42 9.84
N LYS A 62 16.43 1.45 9.58
CA LYS A 62 15.39 1.52 10.61
C LYS A 62 14.35 0.47 10.29
N SER A 63 14.23 -0.51 11.17
CA SER A 63 13.23 -1.56 11.12
C SER A 63 11.90 -1.10 11.70
N LEU A 64 10.81 -1.70 11.21
CA LEU A 64 9.47 -1.56 11.79
C LEU A 64 9.00 -2.88 12.38
N GLN A 65 8.93 -3.91 11.53
CA GLN A 65 8.53 -5.28 11.86
C GLN A 65 9.15 -6.19 10.79
N SER A 66 9.53 -7.42 11.15
CA SER A 66 10.23 -8.36 10.25
C SER A 66 9.56 -8.46 8.88
N ASP A 67 8.24 -8.67 8.85
CA ASP A 67 7.51 -8.85 7.60
C ASP A 67 7.45 -7.55 6.75
N CYS A 68 7.36 -6.39 7.40
CA CYS A 68 7.42 -5.09 6.73
C CYS A 68 8.82 -4.80 6.18
N ASP A 69 9.86 -5.21 6.91
CA ASP A 69 11.24 -5.03 6.50
C ASP A 69 11.56 -5.90 5.28
N GLU A 70 11.09 -7.15 5.26
CA GLU A 70 11.21 -8.06 4.11
C GLU A 70 10.54 -7.49 2.86
N GLU A 71 9.31 -6.99 3.01
CA GLU A 71 8.58 -6.34 1.94
C GLU A 71 9.28 -5.06 1.45
N ALA A 72 9.79 -4.25 2.37
CA ALA A 72 10.56 -3.05 2.04
C ALA A 72 11.83 -3.40 1.25
N VAL A 73 12.54 -4.47 1.63
CA VAL A 73 13.72 -4.98 0.91
C VAL A 73 13.34 -5.45 -0.50
N ARG A 74 12.21 -6.14 -0.66
CA ARG A 74 11.70 -6.56 -1.98
C ARG A 74 11.44 -5.35 -2.88
N LEU A 75 10.74 -4.33 -2.37
CA LEU A 75 10.47 -3.08 -3.10
C LEU A 75 11.77 -2.36 -3.47
N GLY A 76 12.73 -2.28 -2.55
CA GLY A 76 14.04 -1.68 -2.80
C GLY A 76 14.80 -2.33 -3.95
N LYS A 77 14.73 -3.66 -4.09
CA LYS A 77 15.37 -4.41 -5.19
C LYS A 77 14.69 -4.22 -6.55
N LEU A 78 13.39 -3.89 -6.56
CA LEU A 78 12.62 -3.68 -7.79
C LEU A 78 12.86 -2.29 -8.41
N LEU A 79 13.40 -1.34 -7.64
CA LEU A 79 13.65 0.00 -8.12
C LEU A 79 14.82 0.01 -9.12
N ILE A 80 14.63 0.78 -10.20
CA ILE A 80 15.66 1.05 -11.21
C ILE A 80 15.89 2.56 -11.22
N PHE A 81 17.15 2.96 -11.11
CA PHE A 81 17.56 4.36 -11.08
C PHE A 81 18.26 4.75 -12.37
N HIS A 82 18.20 6.03 -12.72
CA HIS A 82 19.04 6.62 -13.74
C HIS A 82 20.29 7.21 -13.08
N VAL A 83 21.46 6.73 -13.49
CA VAL A 83 22.75 7.23 -13.01
C VAL A 83 23.45 7.94 -14.15
N ALA A 84 23.77 9.22 -13.95
CA ALA A 84 24.49 9.99 -14.95
C ALA A 84 25.91 9.43 -15.15
N LYS A 85 26.25 9.07 -16.39
CA LYS A 85 27.59 8.61 -16.75
C LYS A 85 28.58 9.76 -16.61
N VAL A 86 29.58 9.59 -15.75
CA VAL A 86 30.67 10.57 -15.60
C VAL A 86 31.92 10.01 -16.24
N ARG A 87 32.17 10.46 -17.47
CA ARG A 87 33.34 10.04 -18.27
C ARG A 87 33.44 8.51 -18.30
N ASP A 88 34.66 7.97 -18.10
CA ASP A 88 34.97 6.55 -18.10
C ASP A 88 35.11 5.95 -16.69
N VAL A 89 34.42 6.54 -15.70
CA VAL A 89 34.48 6.07 -14.31
C VAL A 89 33.15 5.41 -13.93
N LYS A 90 33.22 4.13 -13.54
CA LYS A 90 32.10 3.40 -12.96
C LYS A 90 31.92 3.84 -11.50
N ILE A 91 30.79 4.48 -11.20
CA ILE A 91 30.50 5.01 -9.86
C ILE A 91 29.37 4.19 -9.25
N ARG A 92 29.58 3.79 -7.98
CA ARG A 92 28.55 3.21 -7.12
C ARG A 92 27.97 4.32 -6.24
N CYS A 93 26.65 4.43 -6.21
CA CYS A 93 25.93 5.47 -5.48
C CYS A 93 25.19 4.85 -4.30
N TYR A 94 25.12 5.58 -3.18
CA TYR A 94 24.28 5.19 -2.04
C TYR A 94 23.08 6.13 -1.97
N GLN A 95 21.89 5.56 -1.81
CA GLN A 95 20.65 6.32 -1.68
C GLN A 95 19.86 5.84 -0.48
N ASN A 96 19.47 6.76 0.39
CA ASN A 96 18.55 6.45 1.48
C ASN A 96 17.12 6.71 1.01
N ILE A 97 16.21 5.78 1.28
CA ILE A 97 14.78 5.90 1.02
C ILE A 97 13.99 5.52 2.27
N ASN A 98 12.82 6.13 2.43
CA ASN A 98 11.88 5.82 3.49
C ASN A 98 10.59 5.31 2.86
N ILE A 99 10.17 4.11 3.25
CA ILE A 99 8.91 3.49 2.80
C ILE A 99 7.92 3.60 3.96
N HIS A 100 6.77 4.19 3.71
CA HIS A 100 5.74 4.41 4.71
C HIS A 100 4.67 3.31 4.62
N PHE A 101 4.54 2.52 5.67
CA PHE A 101 3.46 1.55 5.82
C PHE A 101 2.31 2.23 6.55
N ARG A 102 1.20 2.47 5.84
CA ARG A 102 -0.03 3.05 6.37
C ARG A 102 -1.12 2.01 6.30
N LEU A 103 -1.90 1.84 7.37
CA LEU A 103 -3.00 0.90 7.31
C LEU A 103 -3.93 1.32 6.17
N PRO A 104 -4.35 0.37 5.32
CA PRO A 104 -5.43 0.65 4.40
C PRO A 104 -6.64 1.03 5.24
N ALA A 105 -7.13 2.27 5.06
CA ALA A 105 -8.37 2.68 5.68
C ALA A 105 -9.41 1.62 5.34
N HIS A 106 -9.97 0.97 6.37
CA HIS A 106 -11.07 0.04 6.19
C HIS A 106 -12.19 0.86 5.54
N LYS A 107 -12.36 0.77 4.21
CA LYS A 107 -13.55 1.26 3.53
C LYS A 107 -14.67 0.56 4.26
N ALA A 108 -15.36 1.28 5.16
CA ALA A 108 -16.51 0.77 5.85
C ALA A 108 -17.37 0.14 4.76
N ALA A 109 -17.52 -1.18 4.79
CA ALA A 109 -18.39 -1.87 3.87
C ALA A 109 -19.73 -1.15 4.00
N GLN A 110 -20.13 -0.42 2.96
CA GLN A 110 -21.49 0.08 2.87
C GLN A 110 -22.33 -1.19 2.82
N LEU A 111 -22.81 -1.63 3.98
CA LEU A 111 -23.81 -2.67 4.09
C LEU A 111 -25.07 -2.07 3.48
N VAL A 112 -25.25 -2.28 2.18
CA VAL A 112 -26.51 -1.99 1.50
C VAL A 112 -27.48 -3.08 1.93
N LEU A 113 -28.20 -2.84 3.02
CA LEU A 113 -29.33 -3.68 3.45
C LEU A 113 -30.52 -3.40 2.53
N ASN A 114 -30.65 -4.21 1.48
CA ASN A 114 -31.87 -4.26 0.69
C ASN A 114 -32.89 -5.09 1.46
N TYR A 115 -33.95 -4.45 1.96
CA TYR A 115 -35.10 -5.14 2.52
C TYR A 115 -36.28 -4.99 1.55
N GLU A 116 -36.92 -6.10 1.23
CA GLU A 116 -38.16 -6.11 0.47
C GLU A 116 -39.32 -6.20 1.47
N ILE A 117 -40.15 -5.17 1.52
CA ILE A 117 -41.41 -5.22 2.26
C ILE A 117 -42.38 -6.03 1.40
N THR A 118 -42.54 -7.32 1.66
CA THR A 118 -43.62 -8.10 1.04
C THR A 118 -44.92 -7.63 1.67
N THR A 119 -45.61 -6.70 1.00
CA THR A 119 -47.03 -6.49 1.28
C THR A 119 -47.72 -7.76 0.84
N GLU A 120 -48.17 -8.56 1.81
CA GLU A 120 -49.02 -9.71 1.56
C GLU A 120 -50.21 -9.28 0.70
N ASN A 121 -50.43 -10.10 -0.33
CA ASN A 121 -51.31 -9.92 -1.47
C ASN A 121 -52.68 -9.29 -1.22
N GLN A 122 -53.13 -8.72 -2.33
CA GLN A 122 -54.46 -8.23 -2.63
C GLN A 122 -55.62 -9.17 -2.26
N VAL A 123 -56.71 -8.51 -1.84
CA VAL A 123 -58.14 -8.88 -1.84
C VAL A 123 -58.51 -10.17 -2.59
N GLN A 124 -59.21 -11.08 -1.90
CA GLN A 124 -60.20 -11.95 -2.55
C GLN A 124 -61.45 -12.13 -1.66
N GLU A 125 -62.56 -11.69 -2.22
CA GLU A 125 -63.92 -11.75 -1.69
C GLU A 125 -64.46 -13.20 -1.71
N GLN A 126 -64.75 -13.78 -0.54
CA GLN A 126 -65.63 -14.94 -0.35
C GLN A 126 -66.29 -14.88 1.05
N ALA A 127 -67.61 -14.74 1.10
CA ALA A 127 -68.44 -15.12 2.26
C ALA A 127 -69.03 -16.53 2.02
N PRO A 128 -69.50 -17.31 3.03
CA PRO A 128 -69.50 -17.13 4.47
C PRO A 128 -68.74 -18.25 5.22
N GLY A 129 -68.16 -17.92 6.38
CA GLY A 129 -67.50 -18.91 7.23
C GLY A 129 -66.83 -18.26 8.42
N VAL A 130 -67.61 -17.50 9.19
CA VAL A 130 -67.11 -16.73 10.33
C VAL A 130 -66.68 -17.66 11.46
N TYR A 131 -65.37 -17.73 11.74
CA TYR A 131 -64.87 -18.24 13.01
C TYR A 131 -64.01 -17.16 13.68
N HIS A 132 -64.59 -16.53 14.70
CA HIS A 132 -63.85 -15.67 15.62
C HIS A 132 -63.30 -16.53 16.75
N TYR A 133 -62.00 -16.46 17.03
CA TYR A 133 -61.46 -16.88 18.32
C TYR A 133 -61.04 -15.65 19.11
N ARG A 134 -61.61 -15.53 20.31
CA ARG A 134 -61.30 -14.49 21.31
C ARG A 134 -60.33 -15.10 22.30
N ILE A 135 -59.12 -14.55 22.38
CA ILE A 135 -58.12 -14.95 23.38
C ILE A 135 -58.24 -13.95 24.54
N GLU A 136 -58.75 -14.41 25.68
CA GLU A 136 -58.73 -13.68 26.95
C GLU A 136 -57.39 -13.97 27.64
N LEU A 137 -56.64 -12.92 27.97
CA LEU A 137 -55.46 -13.01 28.82
C LEU A 137 -55.89 -12.77 30.28
N LYS A 138 -55.43 -13.63 31.20
CA LYS A 138 -55.63 -13.50 32.65
C LYS A 138 -54.78 -12.39 33.25
#